data_AF-A0A953AVC7-F1
#
_entry.id   AF-A0A953AVC7-F1
#
_cell.length_a   1.000
_cell.length_b   1.000
_cell.length_c   1.000
_cell.angle_alpha   90.00
_cell.angle_beta   90.00
_cell.angle_gamma   90.00
#
_symmetry.space_group_name_H-M   'P 1'
#
loop_
_entity.id
_entity.type
_entity.pdbx_description
1 polymer ?
#
loop_
_entity_poly.entity_id
_entity_poly.type
_entity_poly.pdbx_seq_one_letter_code
_entity_poly.pdbx_strand_id
1 'polypeptide(L)'
;MSHKEARSLFGALIDDELPKREALRLRSHLDACVDCRSGWERYERAVRIVRGVEREKPHPALATLILRRVRRRRIHGARALHLSHVHNRVPVEAIIPVMLGIAVAAVLILMAPQ
;
A
#
# COMPACT_ATOMS: atom_id res chain seq x y z
N MET A 1 22.62 6.55 -15.72
CA MET A 1 21.94 7.29 -14.64
C MET A 1 22.82 8.43 -14.17
N SER A 2 22.22 9.50 -13.69
CA SER A 2 22.97 10.62 -13.11
C SER A 2 23.38 10.32 -11.65
N HIS A 3 24.40 11.01 -11.13
CA HIS A 3 24.81 10.87 -9.72
C HIS A 3 23.70 11.26 -8.74
N LYS A 4 22.90 12.27 -9.09
CA LYS A 4 21.77 12.74 -8.27
C LYS A 4 20.69 11.66 -8.18
N GLU A 5 20.33 11.09 -9.33
CA GLU A 5 19.38 9.98 -9.44
C GLU A 5 19.86 8.75 -8.68
N ALA A 6 21.13 8.36 -8.84
CA ALA A 6 21.72 7.24 -8.11
C ALA A 6 21.60 7.44 -6.58
N ARG A 7 21.96 8.62 -6.08
CA ARG A 7 21.88 8.95 -4.64
C ARG A 7 20.45 8.94 -4.11
N SER A 8 19.47 9.37 -4.89
CA SER A 8 18.06 9.32 -4.45
C SER A 8 17.52 7.91 -4.29
N LEU A 9 18.14 6.91 -4.93
CA LEU A 9 17.69 5.51 -4.87
C LEU A 9 18.36 4.70 -3.76
N PHE A 10 19.27 5.27 -2.97
CA PHE A 10 19.98 4.54 -1.91
C PHE A 10 19.04 3.96 -0.84
N GLY A 11 18.02 4.72 -0.42
CA GLY A 11 17.03 4.24 0.54
C GLY A 11 16.26 3.03 0.02
N ALA A 12 15.71 3.14 -1.18
CA ALA A 12 15.00 2.02 -1.79
C ALA A 12 15.91 0.80 -2.04
N LEU A 13 17.21 1.00 -2.29
CA LEU A 13 18.16 -0.10 -2.42
C LEU A 13 18.45 -0.80 -1.08
N ILE A 14 18.57 -0.05 0.03
CA ILE A 14 18.91 -0.62 1.35
C ILE A 14 17.74 -1.37 1.99
N ASP A 15 16.52 -1.01 1.61
CA ASP A 15 15.27 -1.62 2.08
C ASP A 15 14.73 -2.68 1.10
N ASP A 16 15.46 -2.97 0.02
CA ASP A 16 15.10 -3.93 -1.04
C ASP A 16 13.75 -3.62 -1.71
N GLU A 17 13.42 -2.33 -1.83
CA GLU A 17 12.17 -1.83 -2.42
C GLU A 17 12.30 -1.49 -3.91
N LEU A 18 13.51 -1.57 -4.48
CA LEU A 18 13.74 -1.27 -5.89
C LEU A 18 13.29 -2.42 -6.81
N PRO A 19 12.61 -2.11 -7.94
CA PRO A 19 12.41 -3.07 -9.01
C PRO A 19 13.74 -3.66 -9.50
N LYS A 20 13.76 -4.97 -9.80
CA LYS A 20 14.98 -5.70 -10.20
C LYS A 20 15.83 -5.00 -11.27
N ARG A 21 15.18 -4.39 -12.29
CA ARG A 21 15.88 -3.68 -13.37
C ARG A 21 16.57 -2.41 -12.87
N GLU A 22 15.96 -1.68 -11.96
CA GLU A 22 16.53 -0.45 -11.38
C GLU A 22 17.66 -0.78 -10.41
N ALA A 23 17.47 -1.81 -9.58
CA ALA A 23 18.52 -2.30 -8.69
C ALA A 23 19.78 -2.72 -9.50
N LEU A 24 19.62 -3.42 -10.62
CA LEU A 24 20.73 -3.81 -11.48
C LEU A 24 21.43 -2.59 -12.09
N ARG A 25 20.67 -1.63 -12.62
CA ARG A 25 21.24 -0.39 -13.17
C ARG A 25 22.01 0.40 -12.10
N LEU A 26 21.49 0.46 -10.88
CA LEU A 26 22.12 1.20 -9.79
C LEU A 26 23.43 0.53 -9.37
N ARG A 27 23.41 -0.79 -9.22
CA ARG A 27 24.62 -1.58 -8.93
C ARG A 27 25.68 -1.39 -10.00
N SER A 28 25.32 -1.46 -11.28
CA SER A 28 26.30 -1.24 -12.36
C SER A 28 26.88 0.18 -12.36
N HIS A 29 26.11 1.19 -11.96
CA HIS A 29 26.63 2.55 -11.77
C HIS A 29 27.58 2.67 -10.58
N LEU A 30 27.28 2.02 -9.44
CA LEU A 30 28.16 1.96 -8.28
C LEU A 30 29.48 1.25 -8.62
N ASP A 31 29.42 0.21 -9.44
CA ASP A 31 30.60 -0.53 -9.92
C ASP A 31 31.48 0.31 -10.86
N ALA A 32 30.90 1.30 -11.56
CA ALA A 32 31.63 2.17 -12.47
C ALA A 32 32.07 3.52 -11.86
N CYS A 33 31.43 3.98 -10.78
CA CYS A 33 31.65 5.33 -10.23
C CYS A 33 32.12 5.31 -8.77
N VAL A 34 33.35 5.78 -8.53
CA VAL A 34 33.97 5.85 -7.20
C VAL A 34 33.21 6.81 -6.25
N ASP A 35 32.75 7.96 -6.74
CA ASP A 35 32.04 8.94 -5.92
C ASP A 35 30.68 8.43 -5.43
N CYS A 36 29.94 7.72 -6.30
CA CYS A 36 28.68 7.12 -5.92
C CYS A 36 28.88 5.91 -5.00
N ARG A 37 29.93 5.11 -5.21
CA ARG A 37 30.29 4.00 -4.32
C ARG A 37 30.67 4.46 -2.92
N SER A 38 31.54 5.47 -2.80
CA SER A 38 31.89 6.05 -1.50
C SER A 38 30.69 6.72 -0.80
N GLY A 39 29.76 7.28 -1.58
CA GLY A 39 28.49 7.78 -1.07
C GLY A 39 27.62 6.65 -0.52
N TRP A 40 27.52 5.54 -1.26
CA TRP A 40 26.77 4.36 -0.87
C TRP A 40 27.32 3.72 0.41
N GLU A 41 28.63 3.52 0.51
CA GLU A 41 29.28 2.94 1.70
C GLU A 41 29.06 3.79 2.97
N ARG A 42 29.09 5.12 2.84
CA ARG A 42 28.77 6.04 3.95
C ARG A 42 27.32 5.92 4.38
N TYR A 43 26.39 5.86 3.41
CA TYR A 43 24.98 5.69 3.67
C TYR A 43 24.68 4.35 4.35
N GLU A 44 25.22 3.25 3.82
CA GLU A 44 25.06 1.91 4.38
C GLU A 44 25.57 1.82 5.81
N ARG A 45 26.73 2.44 6.10
CA ARG A 45 27.29 2.51 7.44
C ARG A 45 26.37 3.27 8.41
N ALA A 46 25.83 4.40 8.00
CA ALA A 46 24.90 5.18 8.81
C ALA A 46 23.64 4.36 9.13
N VAL A 47 23.06 3.69 8.14
CA VAL A 47 21.89 2.82 8.33
C VAL A 47 22.22 1.67 9.28
N ARG A 48 23.40 1.05 9.15
CA ARG A 48 23.85 -0.03 10.05
C ARG A 48 23.93 0.43 11.50
N ILE A 49 24.46 1.63 11.76
CA ILE A 49 24.52 2.21 13.10
C ILE A 49 23.11 2.41 13.66
N VAL A 50 22.20 3.02 12.88
CA VAL A 50 20.81 3.26 13.30
C VAL A 50 20.07 1.95 13.57
N ARG A 51 20.26 0.92 12.73
CA ARG A 51 19.65 -0.40 12.92
C ARG A 51 20.20 -1.15 14.14
N GLY A 52 21.41 -0.82 14.59
CA GLY A 52 22.05 -1.41 15.77
C GLY A 52 21.66 -0.75 17.09
N VAL A 53 20.90 0.35 17.07
CA VAL A 53 20.39 0.98 18.29
C VAL A 53 19.37 0.06 18.95
N GLU A 54 19.46 -0.09 20.27
CA GLU A 54 18.51 -0.88 21.06
C GLU A 54 17.08 -0.39 20.80
N ARG A 55 16.19 -1.34 20.49
CA ARG A 55 14.81 -1.03 20.20
C ARG A 55 14.06 -0.82 21.50
N GLU A 56 13.77 0.43 21.82
CA GLU A 56 12.93 0.77 22.96
C GLU A 56 11.56 0.09 22.84
N LYS A 57 11.12 -0.58 23.92
CA LYS A 57 9.81 -1.22 23.92
C LYS A 57 8.73 -0.14 23.84
N PRO A 58 7.76 -0.26 22.91
CA PRO A 58 6.65 0.66 22.88
C PRO A 58 5.85 0.57 24.18
N HIS A 59 5.31 1.71 24.64
CA HIS A 59 4.40 1.73 25.78
C HIS A 59 3.26 0.71 25.58
N PRO A 60 2.88 -0.09 26.60
CA PRO A 60 1.94 -1.20 26.43
C PRO A 60 0.57 -0.77 25.88
N ALA A 61 0.13 0.47 26.19
CA ALA A 61 -1.12 1.01 25.66
C ALA A 61 -1.07 1.39 24.15
N LEU A 62 0.11 1.51 23.54
CA LEU A 62 0.27 2.00 22.17
C LEU A 62 -0.44 1.09 21.16
N ALA A 63 -0.29 -0.22 21.30
CA ALA A 63 -0.97 -1.19 20.43
C ALA A 63 -2.49 -0.99 20.46
N THR A 64 -3.07 -0.85 21.65
CA THR A 64 -4.50 -0.61 21.84
C THR A 64 -4.95 0.71 21.22
N LEU A 65 -4.17 1.79 21.38
CA LEU A 65 -4.48 3.10 20.80
C LEU A 65 -4.44 3.07 19.26
N ILE A 66 -3.43 2.41 18.68
CA ILE A 66 -3.30 2.24 17.23
C ILE A 66 -4.48 1.42 16.70
N LEU A 67 -4.78 0.27 17.32
CA LEU A 67 -5.88 -0.59 16.89
C LEU A 67 -7.24 0.12 16.98
N ARG A 68 -7.48 0.89 18.05
CA ARG A 68 -8.69 1.71 18.20
C ARG A 68 -8.81 2.75 17.09
N ARG A 69 -7.70 3.42 16.74
CA ARG A 69 -7.66 4.42 15.66
C ARG A 69 -7.86 3.79 14.28
N VAL A 70 -7.20 2.67 13.98
CA VAL A 70 -7.35 1.94 12.72
C VAL A 70 -8.78 1.44 12.56
N ARG A 71 -9.39 0.88 13.61
CA ARG A 71 -10.78 0.43 13.59
C ARG A 71 -11.76 1.56 13.31
N ARG A 72 -11.61 2.72 13.96
CA ARG A 72 -12.45 3.91 13.70
C ARG A 72 -12.33 4.41 12.26
N ARG A 73 -11.10 4.49 11.73
CA ARG A 73 -10.89 4.88 10.32
C ARG A 73 -11.43 3.85 9.34
N ARG A 74 -11.41 2.56 9.67
CA ARG A 74 -12.02 1.50 8.85
C ARG A 74 -13.54 1.62 8.82
N ILE A 75 -14.18 1.93 9.95
CA ILE A 75 -15.64 2.08 10.06
C ILE A 75 -16.14 3.35 9.35
N HIS A 76 -15.38 4.45 9.39
CA HIS A 76 -15.76 5.72 8.76
C HIS A 76 -15.17 5.95 7.37
N GLY A 77 -14.36 5.03 6.85
CA GLY A 77 -13.77 5.16 5.53
C GLY A 77 -14.66 4.49 4.49
N ALA A 78 -15.04 5.22 3.43
CA ALA A 78 -15.64 4.66 2.20
C ALA A 78 -14.83 3.50 1.58
N ARG A 79 -13.58 3.28 2.02
CA ARG A 79 -12.76 2.10 1.75
C ARG A 79 -13.32 0.77 2.30
N ALA A 80 -14.14 0.78 3.35
CA ALA A 80 -14.83 -0.45 3.79
C ALA A 80 -15.80 -0.95 2.72
N LEU A 81 -16.54 -0.03 2.09
CA LEU A 81 -17.42 -0.34 0.95
C LEU A 81 -16.61 -0.82 -0.27
N HIS A 82 -15.45 -0.21 -0.52
CA HIS A 82 -14.57 -0.60 -1.62
C HIS A 82 -13.90 -1.97 -1.42
N LEU A 83 -13.61 -2.37 -0.18
CA LEU A 83 -13.07 -3.69 0.15
C LEU A 83 -14.14 -4.79 0.19
N SER A 84 -15.40 -4.46 0.50
CA SER A 84 -16.52 -5.41 0.30
C SER A 84 -16.71 -5.77 -1.17
N HIS A 85 -16.39 -4.87 -2.10
CA HIS A 85 -16.40 -5.15 -3.54
C HIS A 85 -15.20 -6.00 -4.01
N VAL A 86 -14.12 -6.06 -3.22
CA VAL A 86 -12.94 -6.90 -3.50
C VAL A 86 -13.16 -8.34 -3.02
N HIS A 87 -13.93 -8.55 -1.95
CA HIS A 87 -14.21 -9.90 -1.43
C HIS A 87 -15.46 -10.53 -2.04
N ASN A 88 -16.46 -9.73 -2.45
CA ASN A 88 -17.64 -10.22 -3.16
C ASN A 88 -17.59 -9.66 -4.58
N ARG A 89 -17.25 -10.50 -5.57
CA ARG A 89 -17.34 -10.16 -7.00
C ARG A 89 -18.81 -10.10 -7.42
N VAL A 90 -19.58 -9.18 -6.87
CA VAL A 90 -20.89 -8.86 -7.45
C VAL A 90 -20.58 -7.91 -8.59
N PRO A 91 -20.64 -8.35 -9.86
CA PRO A 91 -20.51 -7.43 -10.99
C PRO A 91 -21.57 -6.34 -10.80
N VAL A 92 -21.17 -5.07 -10.87
CA VAL A 92 -22.10 -3.93 -10.79
C VAL A 92 -23.20 -4.07 -11.85
N GLU A 93 -22.86 -4.76 -12.95
CA GLU A 93 -23.73 -5.19 -14.03
C GLU A 93 -24.94 -6.01 -13.56
N ALA A 94 -24.86 -6.71 -12.41
CA ALA A 94 -25.98 -7.47 -11.85
C ALA A 94 -26.93 -6.63 -10.96
N ILE A 95 -26.52 -5.45 -10.52
CA ILE A 95 -27.35 -4.59 -9.64
C ILE A 95 -28.54 -4.01 -10.42
N ILE A 96 -28.28 -3.54 -11.64
CA ILE A 96 -29.29 -2.95 -12.52
C ILE A 96 -30.43 -3.93 -12.85
N PRO A 97 -30.18 -5.16 -13.34
CA PRO A 97 -31.25 -6.10 -13.68
C PRO A 97 -32.02 -6.57 -12.44
N VAL A 98 -31.38 -6.69 -11.27
CA VAL A 98 -32.08 -7.03 -10.01
C VAL A 98 -33.02 -5.90 -9.60
N MET A 99 -32.54 -4.65 -9.59
CA MET A 99 -33.37 -3.49 -9.28
C MET A 99 -34.54 -3.34 -10.25
N LEU A 100 -34.29 -3.57 -11.54
CA LEU A 100 -35.32 -3.55 -12.57
C LEU A 100 -36.35 -4.68 -12.36
N GLY A 101 -35.90 -5.90 -12.06
CA GLY A 101 -36.76 -7.03 -11.76
C GLY A 101 -37.66 -6.79 -10.56
N ILE A 102 -37.12 -6.20 -9.48
CA ILE A 102 -37.90 -5.81 -8.29
C ILE A 102 -38.95 -4.76 -8.65
N ALA A 103 -38.58 -3.74 -9.44
CA ALA A 103 -39.51 -2.69 -9.85
C ALA A 103 -40.65 -3.25 -10.71
N VAL A 104 -40.34 -4.12 -11.67
CA VAL A 104 -41.35 -4.77 -12.52
C VAL A 104 -42.26 -5.67 -11.69
N ALA A 105 -41.70 -6.48 -10.79
CA ALA A 105 -42.49 -7.33 -9.90
C ALA A 105 -43.44 -6.50 -9.01
N ALA A 106 -42.96 -5.38 -8.47
CA ALA A 106 -43.79 -4.46 -7.69
C ALA A 106 -44.94 -3.87 -8.51
N VAL A 107 -44.68 -3.45 -9.75
CA VAL A 107 -45.71 -2.95 -10.67
C VAL A 107 -46.73 -4.04 -11.02
N LEU A 108 -46.28 -5.26 -11.29
CA LEU A 108 -47.16 -6.39 -11.60
C LEU A 108 -48.06 -6.76 -10.43
N ILE A 109 -47.53 -6.75 -9.19
CA ILE A 109 -48.32 -6.98 -7.98
C ILE A 109 -49.36 -5.86 -7.80
N LEU A 110 -49.00 -4.61 -8.10
CA LEU A 110 -49.89 -3.47 -7.96
C LEU A 110 -50.99 -3.43 -9.04
N MET A 111 -50.72 -4.02 -10.22
CA MET A 111 -51.68 -4.15 -11.32
C MET A 111 -52.42 -5.48 -11.37
N ALA A 112 -52.14 -6.42 -10.47
CA ALA A 112 -52.88 -7.66 -10.38
C ALA A 112 -54.32 -7.36 -9.90
N PRO A 113 -55.37 -7.71 -10.67
CA PRO A 113 -56.74 -7.58 -10.20
C PRO A 113 -56.95 -8.55 -9.03
N GLN A 114 -57.52 -8.06 -7.93
CA GLN A 114 -57.81 -8.84 -6.73
C GLN A 114 -59.04 -9.73 -6.91
#